data_AF-A0A239HB25-F1
#
_entry.id   AF-A0A239HB25-F1
#
_cell.length_a   1.000
_cell.length_b   1.000
_cell.length_c   1.000
_cell.angle_alpha   90.00
_cell.angle_beta   90.00
_cell.angle_gamma   90.00
#
_symmetry.space_group_name_H-M   'P 1'
#
loop_
_entity.id
_entity.type
_entity.pdbx_description
1 polymer ?
#
loop_
_entity_poly.entity_id
_entity_poly.type
_entity_poly.pdbx_seq_one_letter_code
_entity_poly.pdbx_strand_id
1 'polypeptide(L)'
;MSAPTLSEYSAPLTGTRIRSARVQFCDRDDAEMFLEWLHVRAESAARDGAGADITFPVFVCTAADAYSLSSALTCAVFGDSDLTDLPDAVSASVRRTSLPAVFGPFDSDQGWEVMFVSSLR
;
A
#
# COMPACT_ATOMS: atom_id res chain seq x y z
N MET A 1 36.27 25.95 5.95
CA MET A 1 35.02 25.26 5.57
C MET A 1 35.08 23.90 6.23
N SER A 2 34.29 23.69 7.29
CA SER A 2 34.27 22.41 8.01
C SER A 2 33.36 21.43 7.27
N ALA A 3 33.78 20.17 7.18
CA ALA A 3 32.99 19.12 6.55
C ALA A 3 31.73 18.81 7.37
N PRO A 4 30.57 18.58 6.73
CA PRO A 4 29.35 18.18 7.42
C PRO A 4 29.55 16.85 8.16
N THR A 5 28.93 16.72 9.33
CA THR A 5 29.07 15.54 10.20
C THR A 5 27.97 14.53 9.93
N LEU A 6 28.23 13.24 10.20
CA LEU A 6 27.28 12.13 9.98
C LEU A 6 25.90 12.34 10.65
N SER A 7 25.80 13.20 11.68
CA SER A 7 24.54 13.57 12.32
C SER A 7 23.59 14.37 11.42
N GLU A 8 24.11 15.06 10.40
CA GLU A 8 23.32 15.87 9.46
C GLU A 8 22.65 15.04 8.36
N TYR A 9 23.04 13.76 8.21
CA TYR A 9 22.37 12.78 7.35
C TYR A 9 21.26 12.00 8.07
N SER A 10 21.06 12.24 9.37
CA SER A 10 19.99 11.63 10.16
C SER A 10 18.78 12.55 10.29
N ALA A 11 18.41 13.24 9.21
CA ALA A 11 17.11 13.88 9.15
C ALA A 11 16.04 12.76 9.17
N PRO A 12 15.03 12.83 10.07
CA PRO A 12 13.87 11.95 9.95
C PRO A 12 13.32 12.13 8.54
N LEU A 13 12.91 11.04 7.89
CA LEU A 13 12.28 11.09 6.57
C LEU A 13 11.01 11.96 6.67
N THR A 14 11.16 13.26 6.40
CA THR A 14 10.09 14.27 6.29
C THR A 14 9.33 14.09 4.98
N GLY A 15 9.29 12.87 4.45
CA GLY A 15 8.56 12.60 3.24
C GLY A 15 7.09 12.88 3.49
N THR A 16 6.52 13.78 2.70
CA THR A 16 5.08 14.05 2.68
C THR A 16 4.43 13.34 1.51
N ARG A 17 5.20 12.83 0.54
CA ARG A 17 4.61 12.12 -0.60
C ARG A 17 4.83 10.64 -0.51
N ILE A 18 3.82 9.89 -0.92
CA ILE A 18 3.89 8.44 -1.03
C ILE A 18 3.74 8.04 -2.48
N ARG A 19 4.47 7.00 -2.86
CA ARG A 19 4.24 6.28 -4.10
C ARG A 19 3.41 5.05 -3.80
N SER A 20 2.24 4.95 -4.41
CA SER A 20 1.27 3.91 -4.06
C SER A 20 0.51 3.37 -5.26
N ALA A 21 0.01 2.14 -5.13
CA ALA A 21 -1.11 1.62 -5.91
C ALA A 21 -2.34 1.48 -5.01
N ARG A 22 -3.51 1.89 -5.51
CA ARG A 22 -4.77 1.91 -4.75
C ARG A 22 -5.85 1.13 -5.51
N VAL A 23 -6.74 0.49 -4.76
CA VAL A 23 -7.90 -0.25 -5.28
C VAL A 23 -9.11 0.15 -4.46
N GLN A 24 -10.22 0.46 -5.14
CA GLN A 24 -11.47 0.84 -4.50
C GLN A 24 -12.51 -0.28 -4.54
N PHE A 25 -13.37 -0.30 -3.54
CA PHE A 25 -14.41 -1.30 -3.30
C PHE A 25 -15.69 -0.58 -2.87
N CYS A 26 -16.86 -1.08 -3.29
CA CYS A 26 -18.15 -0.51 -2.89
C CYS A 26 -18.51 -0.83 -1.44
N ASP A 27 -18.05 -1.98 -0.94
CA ASP A 27 -18.31 -2.45 0.40
C ASP A 27 -17.02 -2.92 1.08
N ARG A 28 -17.09 -2.99 2.41
CA ARG A 28 -15.97 -3.36 3.26
C ARG A 28 -15.60 -4.83 3.13
N ASP A 29 -16.61 -5.69 2.98
CA ASP A 29 -16.43 -7.14 3.02
C ASP A 29 -15.64 -7.59 1.78
N ASP A 30 -15.89 -7.00 0.62
CA ASP A 30 -15.12 -7.21 -0.61
C ASP A 30 -13.67 -6.71 -0.48
N ALA A 31 -13.47 -5.58 0.22
CA ALA A 31 -12.12 -5.06 0.48
C ALA A 31 -11.34 -5.95 1.46
N GLU A 32 -12.01 -6.54 2.46
CA GLU A 32 -11.43 -7.53 3.38
C GLU A 32 -11.12 -8.84 2.65
N MET A 33 -12.03 -9.33 1.81
CA MET A 33 -11.83 -10.50 0.97
C MET A 33 -10.65 -10.31 0.00
N PHE A 34 -10.47 -9.11 -0.55
CA PHE A 34 -9.30 -8.78 -1.36
C PHE A 34 -7.98 -8.94 -0.59
N LEU A 35 -7.94 -8.53 0.68
CA LEU A 35 -6.74 -8.70 1.53
C LEU A 35 -6.45 -10.18 1.80
N GLU A 36 -7.48 -11.00 1.99
CA GLU A 36 -7.32 -12.45 2.12
C GLU A 36 -6.74 -13.06 0.84
N TRP A 37 -7.31 -12.72 -0.32
CA TRP A 37 -6.79 -13.17 -1.62
C TRP A 37 -5.35 -12.73 -1.86
N LEU A 38 -5.01 -11.52 -1.43
CA LEU A 38 -3.67 -10.97 -1.53
C LEU A 38 -2.66 -11.78 -0.71
N HIS A 39 -3.03 -12.19 0.51
CA HIS A 39 -2.21 -13.04 1.35
C HIS A 39 -2.03 -14.43 0.75
N VAL A 40 -3.12 -15.07 0.34
CA VAL A 40 -3.10 -16.40 -0.29
C VAL A 40 -2.23 -16.39 -1.55
N ARG A 41 -2.31 -15.32 -2.35
CA ARG A 41 -1.48 -15.18 -3.55
C ARG A 41 -0.01 -14.94 -3.22
N ALA A 42 0.30 -14.15 -2.19
CA ALA A 42 1.68 -13.95 -1.75
C ALA A 42 2.30 -15.26 -1.26
N GLU A 43 1.55 -16.04 -0.48
CA GLU A 43 1.95 -17.39 -0.04
C GLU A 43 2.16 -18.33 -1.23
N SER A 44 1.25 -18.33 -2.19
CA SER A 44 1.36 -19.16 -3.40
C SER A 44 2.51 -18.74 -4.32
N ALA A 45 2.89 -17.46 -4.30
CA ALA A 45 4.00 -16.91 -5.07
C ALA A 45 5.35 -17.07 -4.38
N ALA A 46 5.36 -17.36 -3.07
CA ALA A 46 6.57 -17.63 -2.31
C ALA A 46 7.24 -18.89 -2.89
N ARG A 47 8.53 -18.77 -3.22
CA ARG A 47 9.36 -19.92 -3.59
C ARG A 47 9.90 -20.57 -2.32
N ASP A 48 10.22 -21.86 -2.39
CA ASP A 48 10.78 -22.61 -1.26
C ASP A 48 11.90 -21.82 -0.55
N GLY A 49 11.65 -21.46 0.72
CA GLY A 49 12.59 -20.74 1.57
C GLY A 49 12.54 -19.21 1.53
N ALA A 50 11.70 -18.59 0.68
CA ALA A 50 11.40 -17.16 0.72
C ALA A 50 10.13 -16.90 1.55
N GLY A 51 10.13 -15.83 2.37
CA GLY A 51 8.92 -15.40 3.08
C GLY A 51 7.82 -14.98 2.11
N ALA A 52 6.56 -15.15 2.52
CA ALA A 52 5.40 -14.71 1.76
C ALA A 52 5.26 -13.17 1.84
N ASP A 53 5.96 -12.48 0.95
CA ASP A 53 5.90 -11.02 0.87
C ASP A 53 4.87 -10.57 -0.17
N ILE A 54 4.00 -9.64 0.23
CA ILE A 54 3.14 -8.95 -0.73
C ILE A 54 4.01 -7.97 -1.51
N THR A 55 4.24 -8.29 -2.78
CA THR A 55 4.97 -7.42 -3.71
C THR A 55 4.03 -6.63 -4.59
N PHE A 56 4.55 -5.58 -5.23
CA PHE A 56 3.76 -4.78 -6.18
C PHE A 56 3.11 -5.61 -7.29
N PRO A 57 3.81 -6.57 -7.96
CA PRO A 57 3.16 -7.46 -8.92
C PRO A 57 2.03 -8.31 -8.34
N VAL A 58 2.21 -8.86 -7.14
CA VAL A 58 1.16 -9.64 -6.47
C VAL A 58 -0.07 -8.75 -6.26
N PHE A 59 0.11 -7.54 -5.73
CA PHE A 59 -0.96 -6.57 -5.52
C PHE A 59 -1.71 -6.22 -6.82
N VAL A 60 -0.99 -5.85 -7.88
CA VAL A 60 -1.60 -5.43 -9.15
C VAL A 60 -2.37 -6.58 -9.81
N CYS A 61 -1.81 -7.79 -9.80
CA CYS A 61 -2.49 -8.95 -10.37
C CYS A 61 -3.75 -9.32 -9.57
N THR A 62 -3.71 -9.28 -8.24
CA THR A 62 -4.91 -9.51 -7.42
C THR A 62 -5.96 -8.43 -7.66
N ALA A 63 -5.55 -7.17 -7.83
CA ALA A 63 -6.48 -6.08 -8.13
C ALA A 63 -7.18 -6.26 -9.49
N ALA A 64 -6.45 -6.73 -10.50
CA ALA A 64 -7.02 -7.03 -11.81
C ALA A 64 -8.04 -8.18 -11.75
N ASP A 65 -7.74 -9.23 -10.97
CA ASP A 65 -8.65 -10.35 -10.77
C ASP A 65 -9.91 -9.90 -9.99
N ALA A 66 -9.75 -9.11 -8.92
CA ALA A 66 -10.86 -8.56 -8.15
C ALA A 66 -11.78 -7.65 -8.97
N TYR A 67 -11.21 -6.78 -9.81
CA TYR A 67 -11.99 -5.96 -10.73
C TYR A 67 -12.77 -6.81 -11.74
N SER A 68 -12.18 -7.91 -12.21
CA SER A 68 -12.82 -8.82 -13.16
C SER A 68 -13.95 -9.65 -12.54
N LEU A 69 -13.86 -9.93 -11.24
CA LEU A 69 -14.84 -10.70 -10.47
C LEU A 69 -15.93 -9.83 -9.80
N SER A 70 -15.92 -8.52 -10.07
CA SER A 70 -16.85 -7.51 -9.56
C SER A 70 -16.71 -7.10 -8.09
N SER A 71 -15.65 -7.49 -7.39
CA SER A 71 -15.43 -7.04 -6.01
C SER A 71 -14.77 -5.66 -5.94
N ALA A 72 -13.91 -5.30 -6.90
CA ALA A 72 -13.29 -3.99 -6.97
C ALA A 72 -13.99 -3.05 -7.99
N LEU A 73 -14.13 -1.77 -7.63
CA LEU A 73 -14.60 -0.68 -8.50
C LEU A 73 -13.52 -0.20 -9.47
N THR A 74 -12.25 -0.44 -9.15
CA THR A 74 -11.11 -0.06 -9.97
C THR A 74 -10.12 -1.21 -10.09
N CYS A 75 -9.34 -1.23 -11.17
CA CYS A 75 -8.04 -1.90 -11.13
C CYS A 75 -7.10 -1.16 -10.14
N ALA A 76 -5.84 -1.61 -10.04
CA ALA A 76 -4.81 -0.87 -9.32
C ALA A 76 -4.50 0.49 -10.01
N VAL A 77 -4.80 1.59 -9.33
CA VAL A 77 -4.45 2.95 -9.75
C VAL A 77 -3.12 3.35 -9.11
N PHE A 78 -2.09 3.58 -9.92
CA PHE A 78 -0.75 3.93 -9.46
C PHE A 78 -0.49 5.44 -9.53
N GLY A 79 0.12 6.00 -8.50
CA GLY A 79 0.48 7.41 -8.48
C GLY A 79 1.27 7.86 -7.25
N ASP A 80 1.66 9.13 -7.28
CA ASP A 80 2.28 9.81 -6.14
C ASP A 80 1.23 10.72 -5.48
N SER A 81 0.92 10.51 -4.20
CA SER A 81 -0.09 11.29 -3.42
C SER A 81 0.54 11.90 -2.17
N ASP A 82 -0.07 12.95 -1.61
CA ASP A 82 0.40 13.50 -0.34
C ASP A 82 -0.16 12.67 0.83
N LEU A 83 0.64 12.48 1.88
CA LEU A 83 0.25 11.81 3.11
C LEU A 83 -0.87 12.57 3.82
N THR A 84 -0.95 13.88 3.60
CA THR A 84 -2.02 14.73 4.14
C THR A 84 -3.37 14.50 3.47
N ASP A 85 -3.39 13.84 2.30
CA ASP A 85 -4.62 13.43 1.61
C ASP A 85 -5.18 12.10 2.16
N LEU A 86 -4.47 11.44 3.08
CA LEU A 86 -4.91 10.19 3.69
C LEU A 86 -5.60 10.44 5.04
N PRO A 87 -6.51 9.55 5.47
CA PRO A 87 -7.00 9.57 6.84
C PRO A 87 -5.85 9.55 7.86
N ASP A 88 -5.95 10.36 8.93
CA ASP A 88 -4.88 10.55 9.92
C ASP A 88 -4.33 9.23 10.48
N ALA A 89 -5.21 8.25 10.73
CA ALA A 89 -4.80 6.93 11.21
C ALA A 89 -3.95 6.18 10.18
N VAL A 90 -4.30 6.28 8.90
CA VAL A 90 -3.56 5.65 7.79
C VAL A 90 -2.23 6.35 7.58
N SER A 91 -2.21 7.69 7.55
CA SER A 91 -0.99 8.46 7.39
C SER A 91 0.02 8.20 8.52
N ALA A 92 -0.45 8.12 9.77
CA ALA A 92 0.36 7.76 10.93
C ALA A 92 0.85 6.30 10.88
N SER A 93 0.08 5.39 10.29
CA SER A 93 0.50 4.00 10.06
C SER A 93 1.61 3.93 9.02
N VAL A 94 1.45 4.60 7.87
CA VAL A 94 2.46 4.65 6.80
C VAL A 94 3.80 5.16 7.31
N ARG A 95 3.82 6.18 8.17
CA ARG A 95 5.06 6.74 8.73
C ARG A 95 5.81 5.79 9.68
N ARG A 96 5.11 4.81 10.27
CA ARG A 96 5.68 3.88 11.28
C ARG A 96 6.01 2.50 10.71
N THR A 97 5.50 2.19 9.54
CA THR A 97 5.64 0.87 8.91
C THR A 97 6.85 0.85 7.97
N SER A 98 7.63 -0.23 8.01
CA SER A 98 8.67 -0.47 7.00
C SER A 98 8.01 -0.71 5.64
N LEU A 99 8.41 0.06 4.64
CA LEU A 99 7.87 -0.04 3.28
C LEU A 99 8.75 -0.96 2.41
N PRO A 100 8.18 -1.68 1.44
CA PRO A 100 6.78 -1.62 0.99
C PRO A 100 5.79 -2.31 1.95
N ALA A 101 4.54 -1.82 1.99
CA ALA A 101 3.48 -2.40 2.81
C ALA A 101 2.08 -2.12 2.25
N VAL A 102 1.12 -2.94 2.66
CA VAL A 102 -0.31 -2.78 2.37
C VAL A 102 -1.02 -2.14 3.55
N PHE A 103 -1.93 -1.22 3.26
CA PHE A 103 -2.75 -0.50 4.22
C PHE A 103 -4.21 -0.61 3.78
N GLY A 104 -5.10 -0.85 4.73
CA GLY A 104 -6.52 -0.97 4.48
C GLY A 104 -7.14 -2.20 5.14
N PRO A 105 -8.46 -2.37 4.96
CA PRO A 105 -9.32 -1.45 4.23
C PRO A 105 -9.60 -0.19 5.07
N PHE A 106 -9.64 0.97 4.43
CA PHE A 106 -10.01 2.23 5.09
C PHE A 106 -11.09 2.95 4.29
N ASP A 107 -11.90 3.71 5.01
CA ASP A 107 -12.98 4.50 4.43
C ASP A 107 -12.41 5.66 3.59
N SER A 108 -13.09 5.97 2.49
CA SER A 108 -12.75 7.02 1.54
C SER A 108 -14.03 7.62 0.94
N ASP A 109 -13.92 8.77 0.30
CA ASP A 109 -15.06 9.44 -0.34
C ASP A 109 -15.76 8.59 -1.43
N GLN A 110 -15.11 7.52 -1.90
CA GLN A 110 -15.58 6.66 -2.99
C GLN A 110 -15.92 5.23 -2.52
N GLY A 111 -15.98 4.99 -1.21
CA GLY A 111 -16.18 3.67 -0.61
C GLY A 111 -14.95 3.21 0.16
N TRP A 112 -14.59 1.93 0.04
CA TRP A 112 -13.47 1.36 0.78
C TRP A 112 -12.23 1.27 -0.10
N GLU A 113 -11.07 1.62 0.46
CA GLU A 113 -9.80 1.60 -0.27
C GLU A 113 -8.79 0.66 0.40
N VAL A 114 -8.06 -0.07 -0.44
CA VAL A 114 -6.83 -0.80 -0.07
C VAL A 114 -5.67 -0.23 -0.87
N MET A 115 -4.57 0.04 -0.19
CA MET A 115 -3.41 0.73 -0.75
C MET A 115 -2.12 -0.03 -0.50
N PHE A 116 -1.38 -0.32 -1.57
CA PHE A 116 0.02 -0.72 -1.49
C PHE A 116 0.91 0.52 -1.58
N VAL A 117 1.72 0.79 -0.56
CA VAL A 117 2.69 1.89 -0.56
C VAL A 117 4.08 1.33 -0.80
N SER A 118 4.74 1.76 -1.88
CA SER A 118 6.09 1.30 -2.22
C SER A 118 7.18 2.09 -1.51
N SER A 119 6.99 3.41 -1.33
CA SER A 119 8.00 4.29 -0.73
C SER A 119 7.42 5.63 -0.25
N LEU A 120 8.13 6.22 0.71
CA LEU A 120 7.98 7.61 1.17
C LEU A 120 9.02 8.48 0.47
N ARG A 121 8.63 9.70 0.10
CA ARG A 121 9.45 10.72 -0.60
C ARG A 121 9.35 12.06 0.10
#